data_AF-A0A7C3SKU9-F1
#
_entry.id   AF-A0A7C3SKU9-F1
#
_cell.length_a   1.000
_cell.length_b   1.000
_cell.length_c   1.000
_cell.angle_alpha   90.00
_cell.angle_beta   90.00
_cell.angle_gamma   90.00
#
_symmetry.space_group_name_H-M   'P 1'
#
loop_
_entity.id
_entity.type
_entity.pdbx_description
1 polymer ?
#
loop_
_entity_poly.entity_id
_entity_poly.type
_entity_poly.pdbx_seq_one_letter_code
_entity_poly.pdbx_strand_id
1 'polypeptide(L)'
;MERFPYKPRRHQLEVSREVTRELRRRHVILEAPTGFGKTPVVIHALAPYIEKGRRVVWAVRTGSETDRPIEEIRVFRERAGLRVFAMSFRGKRDMCLLARRFGEQLDYSEVSYICSRERSRCPYYRRLEEGVDLQRFTSRGALTYLDVLEGAERLGVCPYFLQRRLLRLADVVSLSYNYVVSEELSWSIKTLFPFREAVLVVDEAHNLQHL
;
A
#
# COMPACT_ATOMS: atom_id res chain seq x y z
N MET A 1 -16.39 23.38 0.27
CA MET A 1 -16.02 22.81 -1.04
C MET A 1 -15.79 21.33 -0.82
N GLU A 2 -16.55 20.44 -1.45
CA GLU A 2 -16.33 18.99 -1.31
C GLU A 2 -14.90 18.65 -1.77
N ARG A 3 -14.14 17.95 -0.93
CA ARG A 3 -12.72 17.62 -1.13
C ARG A 3 -12.57 16.48 -2.15
N PHE A 4 -13.12 16.66 -3.35
CA PHE A 4 -13.01 15.73 -4.47
C PHE A 4 -12.12 16.35 -5.56
N PRO A 5 -11.03 15.70 -6.00
CA PRO A 5 -9.99 16.35 -6.81
C PRO A 5 -10.34 16.52 -8.31
N TYR A 6 -11.51 16.05 -8.73
CA TYR A 6 -12.00 16.14 -10.12
C TYR A 6 -13.37 16.80 -10.17
N LYS A 7 -13.83 17.15 -11.38
CA LYS A 7 -15.25 17.42 -11.59
C LYS A 7 -16.03 16.11 -11.43
N PRO A 8 -16.90 15.96 -10.42
CA PRO A 8 -17.58 14.70 -10.16
C PRO A 8 -18.50 14.31 -11.32
N ARG A 9 -18.46 13.03 -11.70
CA ARG A 9 -19.44 12.42 -12.62
C ARG A 9 -20.76 12.18 -11.88
N ARG A 10 -21.82 11.94 -12.67
CA ARG A 10 -23.15 11.62 -12.15
C ARG A 10 -23.08 10.50 -11.09
N HIS A 11 -23.76 10.68 -9.97
CA HIS A 11 -23.84 9.76 -8.83
C HIS A 11 -22.55 9.49 -8.03
N GLN A 12 -21.36 9.96 -8.41
CA GLN A 12 -20.13 9.66 -7.67
C GLN A 12 -20.16 10.13 -6.20
N LEU A 13 -20.58 11.36 -5.96
CA LEU A 13 -20.64 11.92 -4.61
C LEU A 13 -21.77 11.31 -3.78
N GLU A 14 -22.89 10.98 -4.41
CA GLU A 14 -24.00 10.27 -3.78
C GLU A 14 -23.55 8.90 -3.27
N VAL A 15 -22.95 8.10 -4.15
CA VAL A 15 -22.38 6.79 -3.81
C VAL A 15 -21.32 6.94 -2.72
N SER A 16 -20.41 7.92 -2.84
CA SER A 16 -19.38 8.14 -1.83
C SER A 16 -19.96 8.44 -0.44
N ARG A 17 -20.99 9.27 -0.35
CA ARG A 17 -21.69 9.59 0.91
C ARG A 17 -22.42 8.37 1.48
N GLU A 18 -23.01 7.54 0.62
CA GLU A 18 -23.65 6.29 1.04
C GLU A 18 -22.63 5.30 1.58
N VAL A 19 -21.54 5.04 0.86
CA VAL A 19 -20.41 4.21 1.31
C VAL A 19 -19.88 4.73 2.66
N THR A 20 -19.68 6.04 2.79
CA THR A 20 -19.25 6.68 4.04
C THR A 20 -20.21 6.37 5.20
N ARG A 21 -21.53 6.39 4.96
CA ARG A 21 -22.54 6.14 5.99
C ARG A 21 -22.59 4.67 6.41
N GLU A 22 -22.56 3.77 5.43
CA GLU A 22 -22.79 2.34 5.65
C GLU A 22 -21.57 1.58 6.17
N LEU A 23 -20.35 2.07 5.90
CA LEU A 23 -19.09 1.49 6.41
C LEU A 23 -19.03 1.34 7.93
N ARG A 24 -19.83 2.11 8.70
CA ARG A 24 -19.91 1.97 10.18
C ARG A 24 -20.73 0.78 10.65
N ARG A 25 -21.58 0.25 9.78
CA ARG A 25 -22.67 -0.68 10.15
C ARG A 25 -22.53 -2.02 9.48
N ARG A 26 -22.01 -2.05 8.25
CA ARG A 26 -21.98 -3.24 7.40
C ARG A 26 -20.85 -3.19 6.39
N HIS A 27 -20.60 -4.35 5.78
CA HIS A 27 -19.80 -4.44 4.57
C HIS A 27 -20.55 -3.83 3.39
N VAL A 28 -19.82 -3.18 2.49
CA VAL A 28 -20.38 -2.49 1.32
C VAL A 28 -19.80 -3.11 0.06
N ILE A 29 -20.66 -3.49 -0.87
CA ILE A 29 -20.27 -3.93 -2.21
C ILE A 29 -20.57 -2.77 -3.16
N LEU A 30 -19.53 -2.25 -3.80
CA LEU A 30 -19.65 -1.20 -4.80
C LEU A 30 -19.52 -1.79 -6.19
N GLU A 31 -20.65 -1.99 -6.87
CA GLU A 31 -20.69 -2.37 -8.27
C GLU A 31 -20.88 -1.13 -9.15
N ALA A 32 -19.91 -0.88 -10.03
CA ALA A 32 -19.98 0.21 -10.99
C ALA A 32 -19.14 -0.12 -12.24
N PRO A 33 -19.55 0.37 -13.43
CA PRO A 33 -18.86 0.10 -14.67
C PRO A 33 -17.43 0.66 -14.68
N THR A 34 -16.59 0.11 -15.55
CA THR A 34 -15.26 0.67 -15.82
C THR A 34 -15.38 2.13 -16.25
N GLY A 35 -14.43 2.96 -15.82
CA GLY A 35 -14.50 4.40 -16.05
C GLY A 35 -15.45 5.17 -15.13
N PHE A 36 -16.23 4.52 -14.25
CA PHE A 36 -17.01 5.24 -13.22
C PHE A 36 -16.11 6.03 -12.26
N GLY A 37 -14.88 5.57 -12.02
CA GLY A 37 -13.97 6.16 -11.03
C GLY A 37 -14.22 5.61 -9.62
N LYS A 38 -14.27 4.28 -9.49
CA LYS A 38 -14.47 3.59 -8.20
C LYS A 38 -13.40 3.98 -7.18
N THR A 39 -12.13 3.96 -7.58
CA THR A 39 -10.99 4.30 -6.72
C THR A 39 -11.12 5.69 -6.06
N PRO A 40 -11.30 6.81 -6.80
CA PRO A 40 -11.49 8.11 -6.18
C PRO A 40 -12.79 8.22 -5.35
N VAL A 41 -13.87 7.53 -5.73
CA VAL A 41 -15.11 7.50 -4.93
C VAL A 41 -14.89 6.83 -3.57
N VAL A 42 -14.16 5.71 -3.54
CA VAL A 42 -13.81 4.99 -2.31
C VAL A 42 -12.83 5.80 -1.47
N ILE A 43 -11.79 6.42 -2.06
CA ILE A 43 -10.86 7.29 -1.31
C ILE A 43 -11.61 8.47 -0.68
N HIS A 44 -12.50 9.13 -1.43
CA HIS A 44 -13.33 10.19 -0.87
C HIS A 44 -14.22 9.71 0.27
N ALA A 45 -14.78 8.49 0.16
CA ALA A 45 -15.61 7.92 1.22
C ALA A 45 -14.81 7.57 2.49
N LEU A 46 -13.53 7.19 2.32
CA LEU A 46 -12.62 6.83 3.40
C LEU A 46 -11.91 8.03 4.02
N ALA A 47 -11.84 9.18 3.34
CA ALA A 47 -11.14 10.37 3.83
C ALA A 47 -11.54 10.76 5.27
N PRO A 48 -12.83 10.84 5.65
CA PRO A 48 -13.22 11.15 7.03
C PRO A 48 -12.81 10.11 8.07
N TYR A 49 -12.57 8.86 7.66
CA TYR A 49 -12.09 7.79 8.53
C TYR A 49 -10.58 7.89 8.72
N ILE A 50 -9.85 8.07 7.62
CA ILE A 50 -8.40 8.26 7.61
C ILE A 50 -8.02 9.47 8.48
N GLU A 51 -8.72 10.61 8.32
CA GLU A 51 -8.46 11.81 9.14
C GLU A 51 -8.75 11.61 10.63
N LYS A 52 -9.56 10.61 11.00
CA LYS A 52 -9.82 10.18 12.37
C LYS A 52 -8.87 9.09 12.87
N GLY A 53 -7.79 8.82 12.11
CA GLY A 53 -6.76 7.85 12.45
C GLY A 53 -7.11 6.40 12.11
N ARG A 54 -8.17 6.13 11.32
CA ARG A 54 -8.43 4.76 10.86
C ARG A 54 -7.44 4.34 9.79
N ARG A 55 -6.83 3.19 10.03
CA ARG A 55 -5.93 2.53 9.09
C ARG A 55 -6.73 1.88 7.97
N VAL A 56 -6.18 1.86 6.76
CA VAL A 56 -6.79 1.27 5.58
C VAL A 56 -5.82 0.28 4.93
N VAL A 57 -6.32 -0.91 4.63
CA VAL A 57 -5.64 -1.87 3.76
C VAL A 57 -6.37 -1.86 2.42
N TRP A 58 -5.67 -1.48 1.36
CA TRP A 58 -6.15 -1.59 -0.01
C TRP A 58 -5.56 -2.85 -0.64
N ALA A 59 -6.37 -3.89 -0.75
CA ALA A 59 -5.97 -5.13 -1.35
C ALA A 59 -6.26 -5.06 -2.86
N VAL A 60 -5.26 -5.42 -3.68
CA VAL A 60 -5.33 -5.48 -5.15
C VAL A 60 -4.93 -6.86 -5.65
N ARG A 61 -5.25 -7.19 -6.90
CA ARG A 61 -4.99 -8.52 -7.47
C ARG A 61 -3.51 -8.78 -7.61
N THR A 62 -2.85 -7.94 -8.39
CA THR A 62 -1.44 -8.16 -8.72
C THR A 62 -0.55 -7.17 -8.00
N GLY A 63 0.71 -7.54 -7.81
CA GLY A 63 1.72 -6.61 -7.34
C GLY A 63 1.69 -5.32 -8.17
N SER A 64 1.74 -5.41 -9.51
CA SER A 64 1.75 -4.27 -10.43
C SER A 64 0.63 -3.24 -10.21
N GLU A 65 -0.46 -3.61 -9.56
CA GLU A 65 -1.59 -2.73 -9.31
C GLU A 65 -1.54 -2.00 -7.97
N THR A 66 -0.59 -2.34 -7.08
CA THR A 66 -0.53 -1.75 -5.74
C THR A 66 -0.30 -0.25 -5.77
N ASP A 67 0.29 0.29 -6.83
CA ASP A 67 0.59 1.71 -6.93
C ASP A 67 -0.62 2.54 -7.32
N ARG A 68 -1.59 1.97 -8.07
CA ARG A 68 -2.74 2.74 -8.59
C ARG A 68 -3.53 3.46 -7.49
N PRO A 69 -3.88 2.82 -6.35
CA PRO A 69 -4.56 3.51 -5.26
C PRO A 69 -3.68 4.60 -4.61
N ILE A 70 -2.37 4.40 -4.58
CA ILE A 70 -1.43 5.34 -3.95
C ILE A 70 -1.22 6.58 -4.82
N GLU A 71 -1.16 6.41 -6.13
CA GLU A 71 -1.15 7.49 -7.11
C GLU A 71 -2.44 8.31 -7.02
N GLU A 72 -3.59 7.67 -6.91
CA GLU A 72 -4.86 8.37 -6.71
C GLU A 72 -4.89 9.12 -5.36
N ILE A 73 -4.41 8.51 -4.27
CA ILE A 73 -4.26 9.18 -2.98
C ILE A 73 -3.34 10.40 -3.09
N ARG A 74 -2.24 10.33 -3.85
CA ARG A 74 -1.35 11.47 -4.10
C ARG A 74 -2.12 12.65 -4.69
N VAL A 75 -3.00 12.41 -5.67
CA VAL A 75 -3.88 13.45 -6.23
C VAL A 75 -4.81 14.05 -5.16
N PHE A 76 -5.39 13.23 -4.29
CA PHE A 76 -6.19 13.72 -3.16
C PHE A 76 -5.38 14.57 -2.17
N ARG A 77 -4.11 14.22 -1.91
CA ARG A 77 -3.25 15.06 -1.07
C ARG A 77 -3.02 16.43 -1.70
N GLU A 78 -2.66 16.45 -2.97
CA GLU A 78 -2.27 17.66 -3.70
C GLU A 78 -3.46 18.60 -3.99
N ARG A 79 -4.61 18.03 -4.40
CA ARG A 79 -5.75 18.82 -4.91
C ARG A 79 -6.92 18.92 -3.94
N ALA A 80 -7.01 18.01 -2.98
CA ALA A 80 -8.13 17.94 -2.03
C ALA A 80 -7.69 18.10 -0.56
N GLY A 81 -6.39 18.25 -0.29
CA GLY A 81 -5.85 18.51 1.05
C GLY A 81 -5.95 17.32 2.01
N LEU A 82 -6.04 16.09 1.48
CA LEU A 82 -6.06 14.89 2.31
C LEU A 82 -4.72 14.73 3.04
N ARG A 83 -4.74 14.75 4.38
CA ARG A 83 -3.55 14.50 5.20
C ARG A 83 -3.47 13.02 5.53
N VAL A 84 -2.55 12.34 4.87
CA VAL A 84 -2.38 10.89 4.98
C VAL A 84 -0.94 10.53 4.64
N PHE A 85 -0.39 9.52 5.32
CA PHE A 85 0.78 8.78 4.86
C PHE A 85 0.33 7.44 4.25
N ALA A 86 0.42 7.34 2.92
CA ALA A 86 0.03 6.17 2.15
C ALA A 86 1.25 5.55 1.45
N MET A 87 1.30 4.23 1.36
CA MET A 87 2.35 3.53 0.63
C MET A 87 1.87 2.26 -0.04
N SER A 88 2.49 1.88 -1.15
CA SER A 88 2.35 0.51 -1.67
C SER A 88 3.40 -0.40 -1.05
N PHE A 89 3.03 -1.67 -0.89
CA PHE A 89 3.87 -2.70 -0.28
C PHE A 89 4.10 -3.85 -1.25
N ARG A 90 5.37 -4.24 -1.41
CA ARG A 90 5.80 -5.30 -2.33
C ARG A 90 6.62 -6.38 -1.64
N GLY A 91 6.67 -7.56 -2.25
CA GLY A 91 7.48 -8.68 -1.76
C GLY A 91 8.98 -8.46 -1.92
N LYS A 92 9.77 -9.36 -1.32
CA LYS A 92 11.24 -9.32 -1.42
C LYS A 92 11.73 -9.39 -2.87
N ARG A 93 11.08 -10.20 -3.72
CA ARG A 93 11.43 -10.35 -5.13
C ARG A 93 11.54 -9.00 -5.84
N ASP A 94 10.55 -8.13 -5.66
CA ASP A 94 10.49 -6.83 -6.32
C ASP A 94 11.49 -5.81 -5.68
N MET A 95 11.83 -6.00 -4.40
CA MET A 95 12.52 -5.00 -3.56
C MET A 95 13.99 -5.33 -3.19
N CYS A 96 14.50 -6.52 -3.51
CA CYS A 96 15.81 -6.98 -3.04
C CYS A 96 16.97 -6.57 -3.96
N LEU A 97 17.75 -5.57 -3.55
CA LEU A 97 18.94 -5.11 -4.30
C LEU A 97 20.06 -6.16 -4.37
N LEU A 98 20.18 -7.01 -3.34
CA LEU A 98 21.19 -8.06 -3.33
C LEU A 98 20.87 -9.15 -4.36
N ALA A 99 19.60 -9.58 -4.42
CA ALA A 99 19.16 -10.61 -5.36
C ALA A 99 19.32 -10.19 -6.82
N ARG A 100 19.12 -8.91 -7.14
CA ARG A 100 19.35 -8.36 -8.49
C ARG A 100 20.76 -8.60 -9.03
N ARG A 101 21.76 -8.80 -8.16
CA ARG A 101 23.13 -9.11 -8.57
C ARG A 101 23.30 -10.54 -9.09
N PHE A 102 22.35 -11.43 -8.80
CA PHE A 102 22.37 -12.84 -9.21
C PHE A 102 21.53 -13.10 -10.47
N GLY A 103 20.93 -12.06 -11.08
CA GLY A 103 20.10 -12.16 -12.29
C GLY A 103 18.61 -11.89 -12.05
N GLU A 104 17.85 -11.69 -13.14
CA GLU A 104 16.42 -11.29 -13.11
C GLU A 104 15.43 -12.46 -12.96
N GLN A 105 15.90 -13.71 -12.97
CA GLN A 105 15.05 -14.91 -13.05
C GLN A 105 14.69 -15.53 -11.69
N LEU A 106 15.04 -14.89 -10.57
CA LEU A 106 14.78 -15.46 -9.25
C LEU A 106 13.31 -15.29 -8.85
N ASP A 107 12.71 -16.38 -8.40
CA ASP A 107 11.36 -16.38 -7.83
C ASP A 107 11.34 -15.84 -6.38
N TYR A 108 10.13 -15.74 -5.81
CA TYR A 108 9.98 -15.22 -4.45
C TYR A 108 10.65 -16.09 -3.38
N SER A 109 10.64 -17.41 -3.57
CA SER A 109 11.19 -18.38 -2.63
C SER A 109 12.72 -18.33 -2.62
N GLU A 110 13.34 -18.22 -3.78
CA GLU A 110 14.78 -18.11 -3.97
C GLU A 110 15.31 -16.79 -3.36
N VAL A 111 14.65 -15.67 -3.65
CA VAL A 111 15.01 -14.37 -3.05
C VAL A 111 14.82 -14.41 -1.52
N SER A 112 13.78 -15.08 -1.03
CA SER A 112 13.55 -15.25 0.40
C SER A 112 14.63 -16.11 1.06
N TYR A 113 15.07 -17.18 0.40
CA TYR A 113 16.14 -18.05 0.84
C TYR A 113 17.47 -17.28 0.92
N ILE A 114 17.87 -16.59 -0.15
CA ILE A 114 19.07 -15.73 -0.17
C ILE A 114 19.01 -14.71 0.97
N CYS A 115 17.87 -14.02 1.12
CA CYS A 115 17.67 -13.04 2.18
C CYS A 115 17.77 -13.64 3.59
N SER A 116 17.39 -14.91 3.79
CA SER A 116 17.50 -15.59 5.07
C SER A 116 18.95 -15.99 5.40
N ARG A 117 19.69 -16.49 4.40
CA ARG A 117 21.07 -16.96 4.53
C ARG A 117 22.07 -15.82 4.67
N GLU A 118 21.89 -14.78 3.87
CA GLU A 118 22.85 -13.68 3.76
C GLU A 118 22.49 -12.48 4.64
N ARG A 119 21.39 -12.50 5.42
CA ARG A 119 20.89 -11.31 6.12
C ARG A 119 21.95 -10.60 6.95
N SER A 120 22.70 -11.36 7.75
CA SER A 120 23.72 -10.84 8.65
C SER A 120 24.92 -10.22 7.91
N ARG A 121 25.15 -10.62 6.66
CA ARG A 121 26.24 -10.13 5.80
C ARG A 121 25.77 -9.13 4.74
N CYS A 122 24.46 -9.03 4.52
CA CYS A 122 23.86 -8.18 3.50
C CYS A 122 24.23 -6.70 3.74
N PRO A 123 24.96 -6.05 2.82
CA PRO A 123 25.44 -4.68 3.02
C PRO A 123 24.28 -3.69 3.17
N TYR A 124 23.21 -3.90 2.40
CA TYR A 124 22.02 -3.05 2.45
C TYR A 124 21.25 -3.18 3.77
N TYR A 125 21.16 -4.40 4.33
CA TYR A 125 20.49 -4.61 5.61
C TYR A 125 21.31 -4.04 6.75
N ARG A 126 22.62 -4.29 6.79
CA ARG A 126 23.51 -3.73 7.82
C ARG A 126 23.47 -2.20 7.85
N ARG A 127 23.54 -1.55 6.68
CA ARG A 127 23.42 -0.09 6.61
C ARG A 127 22.06 0.42 7.10
N LEU A 128 20.98 -0.33 6.87
CA LEU A 128 19.67 0.03 7.42
C LEU A 128 19.65 -0.05 8.96
N GLU A 129 20.35 -1.03 9.55
CA GLU A 129 20.47 -1.21 11.00
C GLU A 129 21.30 -0.10 11.67
N GLU A 130 22.24 0.52 10.96
CA GLU A 130 22.97 1.72 11.42
C GLU A 130 22.05 2.94 11.64
N GLY A 131 20.88 2.95 11.00
CA GLY A 131 19.86 3.97 11.16
C GLY A 131 19.54 4.68 9.85
N VAL A 132 18.25 5.02 9.67
CA VAL A 132 17.76 5.81 8.53
C VAL A 132 16.74 6.80 9.05
N ASP A 133 16.88 8.05 8.64
CA ASP A 133 15.85 9.07 8.85
C ASP A 133 14.63 8.77 7.97
N LEU A 134 13.59 8.22 8.59
CA LEU A 134 12.34 7.89 7.91
C LEU A 134 11.55 9.14 7.49
N GLN A 135 11.82 10.32 8.07
CA GLN A 135 11.10 11.56 7.72
C GLN A 135 11.31 11.95 6.25
N ARG A 136 12.46 11.57 5.67
CA ARG A 136 12.75 11.73 4.23
C ARG A 136 11.75 11.03 3.32
N PHE A 137 11.07 10.00 3.83
CA PHE A 137 10.06 9.24 3.11
C PHE A 137 8.66 9.69 3.49
N THR A 138 8.37 9.79 4.80
CA THR A 138 7.01 10.11 5.28
C THR A 138 6.56 11.52 4.90
N SER A 139 7.49 12.48 4.79
CA SER A 139 7.19 13.85 4.35
C SER A 139 6.58 13.93 2.94
N ARG A 140 6.87 12.96 2.06
CA ARG A 140 6.27 12.89 0.72
C ARG A 140 4.80 12.48 0.75
N GLY A 141 4.37 11.83 1.84
CA GLY A 141 2.98 11.49 2.13
C GLY A 141 2.36 10.36 1.28
N ALA A 142 2.72 10.18 0.01
CA ALA A 142 2.24 9.06 -0.81
C ALA A 142 3.41 8.43 -1.59
N LEU A 143 3.75 7.18 -1.26
CA LEU A 143 4.93 6.48 -1.79
C LEU A 143 4.54 5.23 -2.58
N THR A 144 4.87 5.20 -3.86
CA THR A 144 4.83 3.95 -4.65
C THR A 144 5.99 3.03 -4.26
N TYR A 145 6.02 1.80 -4.78
CA TYR A 145 7.13 0.90 -4.47
C TYR A 145 8.44 1.46 -5.04
N LEU A 146 8.37 2.09 -6.22
CA LEU A 146 9.51 2.70 -6.89
C LEU A 146 10.07 3.87 -6.08
N ASP A 147 9.19 4.69 -5.48
CA ASP A 147 9.61 5.77 -4.57
C ASP A 147 10.46 5.27 -3.39
N VAL A 148 10.06 4.14 -2.80
CA VAL A 148 10.81 3.52 -1.69
C VAL A 148 12.07 2.86 -2.19
N LEU A 149 12.00 2.14 -3.32
CA LEU A 149 13.12 1.44 -3.93
C LEU A 149 14.25 2.39 -4.29
N GLU A 150 13.99 3.42 -5.09
CA GLU A 150 15.01 4.39 -5.50
C GLU A 150 15.56 5.18 -4.31
N GLY A 151 14.70 5.54 -3.35
CA GLY A 151 15.14 6.20 -2.12
C GLY A 151 16.09 5.33 -1.31
N ALA A 152 15.79 4.04 -1.18
CA ALA A 152 16.65 3.07 -0.52
C ALA A 152 17.95 2.83 -1.30
N GLU A 153 17.90 2.74 -2.63
CA GLU A 153 19.07 2.62 -3.50
C GLU A 153 20.03 3.80 -3.32
N ARG A 154 19.53 5.05 -3.34
CA ARG A 154 20.33 6.26 -3.11
C ARG A 154 21.01 6.26 -1.74
N LEU A 155 20.36 5.72 -0.71
CA LEU A 155 20.91 5.59 0.64
C LEU A 155 21.79 4.33 0.79
N GLY A 156 21.78 3.42 -0.18
CA GLY A 156 22.42 2.11 -0.11
C GLY A 156 21.89 1.21 1.02
N VAL A 157 20.61 1.34 1.37
CA VAL A 157 19.94 0.55 2.43
C VAL A 157 18.98 -0.47 1.84
N CYS A 158 18.55 -1.45 2.64
CA CYS A 158 17.67 -2.51 2.15
C CYS A 158 16.24 -1.98 1.93
N PRO A 159 15.73 -1.94 0.67
CA PRO A 159 14.41 -1.41 0.39
C PRO A 159 13.30 -2.24 1.05
N TYR A 160 13.43 -3.58 1.05
CA TYR A 160 12.43 -4.47 1.64
C TYR A 160 12.25 -4.26 3.15
N PHE A 161 13.35 -4.10 3.90
CA PHE A 161 13.23 -3.86 5.34
C PHE A 161 12.94 -2.39 5.65
N LEU A 162 13.32 -1.45 4.78
CA LEU A 162 12.93 -0.05 4.89
C LEU A 162 11.41 0.11 4.78
N GLN A 163 10.76 -0.47 3.75
CA GLN A 163 9.30 -0.41 3.61
C GLN A 163 8.59 -1.03 4.83
N ARG A 164 9.17 -2.05 5.49
CA ARG A 164 8.60 -2.63 6.72
C ARG A 164 8.65 -1.66 7.90
N ARG A 165 9.70 -0.83 7.99
CA ARG A 165 9.76 0.26 8.99
C ARG A 165 8.76 1.36 8.65
N LEU A 166 8.64 1.74 7.38
CA LEU A 166 7.64 2.72 6.90
C LEU A 166 6.21 2.24 7.10
N LEU A 167 5.93 0.96 6.90
CA LEU A 167 4.60 0.37 7.06
C LEU A 167 4.01 0.61 8.45
N ARG A 168 4.85 0.65 9.50
CA ARG A 168 4.42 0.96 10.88
C ARG A 168 3.84 2.37 11.04
N LEU A 169 4.24 3.28 10.16
CA LEU A 169 3.82 4.68 10.18
C LEU A 169 2.63 4.93 9.25
N ALA A 170 2.40 4.05 8.28
CA ALA A 170 1.39 4.21 7.23
C ALA A 170 -0.04 4.24 7.78
N ASP A 171 -0.82 5.19 7.28
CA ASP A 171 -2.28 5.24 7.44
C ASP A 171 -2.98 4.33 6.44
N VAL A 172 -2.45 4.30 5.21
CA VAL A 172 -2.98 3.49 4.12
C VAL A 172 -1.86 2.64 3.53
N VAL A 173 -2.09 1.34 3.43
CA VAL A 173 -1.19 0.42 2.71
C VAL A 173 -1.94 -0.20 1.54
N SER A 174 -1.34 -0.18 0.35
CA SER A 174 -1.83 -0.93 -0.81
C SER A 174 -0.96 -2.15 -1.08
N LEU A 175 -1.54 -3.34 -1.15
CA LEU A 175 -0.83 -4.62 -1.22
C LEU A 175 -1.60 -5.67 -2.02
N SER A 176 -0.91 -6.73 -2.47
CA SER A 176 -1.58 -7.87 -3.13
C SER A 176 -2.51 -8.62 -2.17
N TYR A 177 -3.65 -9.13 -2.65
CA TYR A 177 -4.59 -9.97 -1.89
C TYR A 177 -3.90 -11.08 -1.11
N ASN A 178 -2.79 -11.61 -1.64
CA ASN A 178 -2.03 -12.68 -1.02
C ASN A 178 -1.60 -12.35 0.42
N TYR A 179 -1.32 -11.09 0.75
CA TYR A 179 -1.01 -10.69 2.13
C TYR A 179 -2.21 -10.66 3.07
N VAL A 180 -3.43 -10.67 2.53
CA VAL A 180 -4.70 -10.72 3.28
C VAL A 180 -5.18 -12.16 3.42
N VAL A 181 -5.11 -12.97 2.35
CA VAL A 181 -5.69 -14.33 2.32
C VAL A 181 -4.70 -15.44 2.70
N SER A 182 -3.41 -15.27 2.41
CA SER A 182 -2.39 -16.29 2.77
C SER A 182 -1.85 -16.04 4.16
N GLU A 183 -1.96 -17.05 5.03
CA GLU A 183 -1.44 -16.98 6.38
C GLU A 183 0.08 -16.75 6.40
N GLU A 184 0.84 -17.46 5.57
CA GLU A 184 2.30 -17.33 5.47
C GLU A 184 2.74 -15.88 5.18
N LEU A 185 2.14 -15.27 4.17
CA LEU A 185 2.46 -13.89 3.78
C LEU A 185 1.94 -12.88 4.79
N SER A 186 0.75 -13.10 5.34
CA SER A 186 0.17 -12.25 6.38
C SER A 186 1.07 -12.18 7.61
N TRP A 187 1.65 -13.30 8.07
CA TRP A 187 2.59 -13.34 9.20
C TRP A 187 3.79 -12.38 9.02
N SER A 188 4.21 -12.10 7.79
CA SER A 188 5.37 -11.23 7.52
C SER A 188 5.12 -9.74 7.84
N ILE A 189 3.84 -9.31 7.84
CA ILE A 189 3.45 -7.90 8.01
C ILE A 189 2.36 -7.64 9.04
N LYS A 190 1.64 -8.67 9.53
CA LYS A 190 0.51 -8.47 10.44
C LYS A 190 0.86 -7.86 11.80
N THR A 191 2.13 -7.97 12.21
CA THR A 191 2.65 -7.31 13.43
C THR A 191 3.13 -5.88 13.18
N LEU A 192 3.21 -5.46 11.91
CA LEU A 192 3.69 -4.15 11.50
C LEU A 192 2.53 -3.17 11.24
N PHE A 193 1.35 -3.69 10.91
CA PHE A 193 0.17 -2.91 10.59
C PHE A 193 -1.06 -3.55 11.26
N PRO A 194 -1.98 -2.79 11.87
CA PRO A 194 -3.09 -3.34 12.64
C PRO A 194 -4.25 -3.81 11.73
N PHE A 195 -4.06 -4.91 11.01
CA PHE A 195 -5.05 -5.45 10.04
C PHE A 195 -6.46 -5.63 10.64
N ARG A 196 -6.55 -6.06 11.91
CA ARG A 196 -7.82 -6.33 12.59
C ARG A 196 -8.68 -5.09 12.83
N GLU A 197 -8.05 -3.91 12.90
CA GLU A 197 -8.73 -2.63 13.16
C GLU A 197 -8.83 -1.74 11.93
N ALA A 198 -8.26 -2.21 10.81
CA ALA A 198 -8.21 -1.49 9.56
C ALA A 198 -9.49 -1.68 8.75
N VAL A 199 -9.84 -0.67 7.96
CA VAL A 199 -10.82 -0.82 6.89
C VAL A 199 -10.13 -1.56 5.74
N LEU A 200 -10.70 -2.70 5.35
CA LEU A 200 -10.24 -3.45 4.17
C LEU A 200 -11.02 -3.00 2.93
N VAL A 201 -10.31 -2.50 1.93
CA VAL A 201 -10.83 -2.31 0.58
C VAL A 201 -10.31 -3.46 -0.27
N VAL A 202 -11.21 -4.18 -0.91
CA VAL A 202 -10.86 -5.20 -1.91
C VAL A 202 -11.20 -4.63 -3.28
N ASP A 203 -10.18 -4.20 -4.02
CA ASP A 203 -10.35 -3.81 -5.42
C ASP A 203 -10.68 -5.05 -6.25
N GLU A 204 -11.28 -4.91 -7.43
CA GLU A 204 -11.57 -6.02 -8.37
C GLU A 204 -11.96 -7.38 -7.72
N ALA A 205 -12.86 -7.32 -6.73
CA ALA A 205 -13.21 -8.43 -5.84
C ALA A 205 -13.79 -9.66 -6.57
N HIS A 206 -14.26 -9.49 -7.80
CA HIS A 206 -14.66 -10.57 -8.69
C HIS A 206 -13.52 -11.54 -9.05
N ASN A 207 -12.29 -11.33 -8.58
CA ASN A 207 -11.19 -12.29 -8.75
C ASN A 207 -10.95 -13.14 -7.49
N LEU A 208 -11.66 -12.88 -6.39
CA LEU A 208 -11.45 -13.58 -5.12
C LEU A 208 -11.80 -15.06 -5.19
N GLN A 209 -12.76 -15.47 -6.04
CA GLN A 209 -13.13 -16.88 -6.17
C GLN A 209 -12.06 -17.76 -6.84
N HIS A 210 -10.98 -17.16 -7.34
CA HIS A 210 -9.88 -17.85 -8.02
C HIS A 210 -8.56 -17.80 -7.22
N LEU A 211 -8.62 -17.36 -5.96
CA LEU A 211 -7.49 -17.33 -5.03
C LEU A 211 -7.34 -18.65 -4.25
#